data_AF-H3NCX2-F1
#
_entry.id   AF-H3NCX2-F1
#
_cell.length_a   1.000
_cell.length_b   1.000
_cell.length_c   1.000
_cell.angle_alpha   90.00
_cell.angle_beta   90.00
_cell.angle_gamma   90.00
#
_symmetry.space_group_name_H-M   'P 1'
#
loop_
_entity.id
_entity.type
_entity.pdbx_description
1 polymer ?
#
loop_
_entity_poly.entity_id
_entity_poly.type
_entity_poly.pdbx_seq_one_letter_code
_entity_poly.pdbx_strand_id
1 'polypeptide(L)'
;MMKILVTGFDPFGGESMNPAIEAVKGLSDEIGGTEIVKLEIPTVFHKSAVVLEETTLPIKAMVEAIKEAGLPSSVSNTTGTFVCNHIMYQALKRLLTSKIKMICKLPEAQRTKR
;
A
#
# COMPACT_ATOMS: atom_id res chain seq x y z
N MET A 1 -17.46 -6.55 9.37
CA MET A 1 -16.25 -7.18 8.83
C MET A 1 -15.47 -6.10 8.07
N MET A 2 -14.18 -5.90 8.36
CA MET A 2 -13.35 -4.93 7.63
C MET A 2 -12.84 -5.57 6.34
N LYS A 3 -12.74 -4.77 5.27
CA LYS A 3 -12.13 -5.18 4.00
C LYS A 3 -10.96 -4.27 3.68
N ILE A 4 -9.85 -4.83 3.22
CA ILE A 4 -8.70 -4.09 2.72
C ILE A 4 -8.55 -4.40 1.23
N LEU A 5 -8.56 -3.36 0.40
CA LEU A 5 -8.20 -3.47 -1.00
C LEU A 5 -6.67 -3.37 -1.13
N VAL A 6 -6.06 -4.38 -1.73
CA VAL A 6 -4.64 -4.40 -2.07
C VAL A 6 -4.50 -4.49 -3.58
N THR A 7 -3.70 -3.60 -4.16
CA THR A 7 -3.59 -3.48 -5.62
C THR A 7 -2.16 -3.64 -6.10
N GLY A 8 -1.99 -4.23 -7.28
CA GLY A 8 -0.71 -4.32 -7.98
C GLY A 8 -0.86 -3.85 -9.42
N PHE A 9 0.22 -3.37 -10.02
CA PHE A 9 0.21 -2.95 -11.43
C PHE A 9 0.51 -4.12 -12.36
N ASP A 10 -0.04 -4.09 -13.56
CA ASP A 10 0.35 -4.97 -14.66
C ASP A 10 1.84 -4.78 -15.06
N PRO A 11 2.42 -5.69 -15.87
CA PRO A 11 3.76 -5.52 -16.42
C PRO A 11 3.86 -4.27 -17.30
N PHE A 12 4.99 -3.55 -17.21
CA PHE A 12 5.22 -2.32 -17.96
C PHE A 12 6.68 -2.19 -18.40
N GLY A 13 6.98 -1.25 -19.30
CA GLY A 13 8.36 -0.99 -19.74
C GLY A 13 8.99 -2.11 -20.58
N GLY A 14 8.17 -3.00 -21.16
CA GLY A 14 8.64 -4.16 -21.91
C GLY A 14 8.92 -5.40 -21.04
N GLU A 15 8.73 -5.30 -19.72
CA GLU A 15 8.85 -6.44 -18.81
C GLU A 15 7.68 -7.41 -18.98
N SER A 16 7.95 -8.70 -18.81
CA SER A 16 6.93 -9.76 -18.87
C SER A 16 6.18 -9.95 -17.56
N MET A 17 6.69 -9.39 -16.46
CA MET A 17 6.08 -9.51 -15.12
C MET A 17 6.27 -8.25 -14.29
N ASN A 18 5.39 -8.05 -13.31
CA ASN A 18 5.54 -7.00 -12.30
C ASN A 18 5.52 -7.63 -10.90
N PRO A 19 6.60 -7.53 -10.10
CA PRO A 19 6.68 -8.13 -8.78
C PRO A 19 5.55 -7.69 -7.82
N ALA A 20 5.02 -6.48 -7.99
CA ALA A 20 3.96 -5.97 -7.13
C ALA A 20 2.66 -6.77 -7.28
N ILE A 21 2.21 -7.04 -8.50
CA ILE A 21 0.98 -7.82 -8.70
C ILE A 21 1.17 -9.29 -8.34
N GLU A 22 2.36 -9.85 -8.55
CA GLU A 22 2.67 -11.22 -8.13
C GLU A 22 2.65 -11.36 -6.60
N ALA A 23 3.15 -10.37 -5.86
CA ALA A 23 3.03 -10.33 -4.41
C ALA A 23 1.57 -10.27 -3.95
N VAL A 24 0.72 -9.47 -4.63
CA VAL A 24 -0.71 -9.37 -4.31
C VAL A 24 -1.45 -10.68 -4.57
N LYS A 25 -1.16 -11.36 -5.68
CA LYS A 25 -1.71 -12.68 -6.00
C LYS A 25 -1.36 -13.72 -4.93
N GLY A 26 -0.16 -13.62 -4.36
CA GLY A 26 0.33 -14.51 -3.30
C GLY A 26 -0.24 -14.27 -1.90
N LEU A 27 -1.00 -13.19 -1.65
CA LEU A 27 -1.61 -12.94 -0.34
C LEU A 27 -2.72 -13.96 -0.04
N SER A 28 -2.96 -14.24 1.24
CA SER A 28 -4.20 -14.90 1.67
C SER A 28 -5.41 -14.00 1.42
N ASP A 29 -6.58 -14.58 1.15
CA ASP A 29 -7.83 -13.83 1.03
C ASP A 29 -8.33 -13.30 2.38
N GLU A 30 -7.77 -13.78 3.49
CA GLU A 30 -8.03 -13.30 4.84
C GLU A 30 -6.73 -13.21 5.65
N ILE A 31 -6.54 -12.08 6.36
CA ILE A 31 -5.42 -11.85 7.28
C ILE A 31 -5.98 -11.28 8.59
N GLY A 32 -5.82 -12.01 9.69
CA GLY A 32 -6.23 -11.55 11.02
C GLY A 32 -7.71 -11.15 11.12
N GLY A 33 -8.62 -11.92 10.50
CA GLY A 33 -10.06 -11.62 10.48
C GLY A 33 -10.48 -10.51 9.52
N THR A 34 -9.54 -10.02 8.69
CA THR A 34 -9.77 -8.98 7.69
C THR A 34 -9.75 -9.57 6.30
N GLU A 35 -10.80 -9.33 5.52
CA GLU A 35 -10.91 -9.76 4.13
C GLU A 35 -9.97 -8.93 3.25
N ILE A 36 -9.18 -9.60 2.42
CA ILE A 36 -8.24 -9.01 1.47
C ILE A 36 -8.84 -9.09 0.07
N VAL A 37 -9.26 -7.93 -0.45
CA VAL A 37 -9.73 -7.79 -1.82
C VAL A 37 -8.52 -7.44 -2.69
N LYS A 38 -8.27 -8.22 -3.74
CA LYS A 38 -7.10 -8.07 -4.61
C LYS A 38 -7.53 -7.48 -5.96
N LEU A 39 -6.76 -6.54 -6.50
CA LEU A 39 -7.06 -5.93 -7.80
C LEU A 39 -5.78 -5.62 -8.60
N GLU A 40 -5.74 -6.07 -9.85
CA GLU A 40 -4.73 -5.67 -10.83
C GLU A 40 -5.14 -4.36 -11.50
N ILE A 41 -4.19 -3.44 -11.68
CA ILE A 41 -4.43 -2.13 -12.28
C ILE A 41 -3.50 -1.91 -13.49
N PRO A 42 -4.00 -1.38 -14.62
CA PRO A 42 -3.16 -1.06 -15.76
C PRO A 42 -2.21 0.11 -15.50
N THR A 43 -1.00 0.04 -16.05
CA THR A 43 0.05 1.07 -15.97
C THR A 43 -0.20 2.19 -16.97
N VAL A 44 -1.29 2.95 -16.79
CA VAL A 44 -1.67 4.09 -17.63
C VAL A 44 -1.60 5.43 -16.87
N PHE A 45 -1.02 6.45 -17.49
CA PHE A 45 -0.72 7.73 -16.83
C PHE A 45 -1.91 8.69 -16.74
N HIS A 46 -2.09 9.27 -15.55
CA HIS A 46 -2.60 10.63 -15.33
C HIS A 46 -1.78 11.28 -14.19
N LYS A 47 -1.75 12.61 -14.06
CA LYS A 47 -0.76 13.31 -13.19
C LYS A 47 -1.24 13.49 -11.76
N SER A 48 -0.32 13.39 -10.78
CA SER A 48 -0.46 14.08 -9.49
C SER A 48 0.73 13.88 -8.54
N ALA A 49 1.09 14.93 -7.78
CA ALA A 49 2.07 14.93 -6.70
C ALA A 49 1.48 15.71 -5.50
N VAL A 50 1.89 15.36 -4.27
CA VAL A 50 1.50 15.93 -2.95
C VAL A 50 0.26 15.29 -2.28
N VAL A 51 0.40 14.10 -1.69
CA VAL A 51 -0.51 13.63 -0.59
C VAL A 51 0.17 12.74 0.46
N LEU A 52 1.45 12.39 0.31
CA LEU A 52 2.14 11.50 1.26
C LEU A 52 2.24 12.09 2.67
N GLU A 53 2.28 13.41 2.81
CA GLU A 53 2.33 14.07 4.11
C GLU A 53 1.00 13.99 4.88
N GLU A 54 -0.11 13.68 4.20
CA GLU A 54 -1.47 13.67 4.78
C GLU A 54 -2.02 12.27 5.02
N THR A 55 -1.24 11.21 4.73
CA THR A 55 -1.68 9.84 4.93
C THR A 55 -1.71 9.45 6.42
N THR A 56 -2.79 8.80 6.85
CA THR A 56 -2.95 8.29 8.22
C THR A 56 -2.31 6.92 8.43
N LEU A 57 -1.58 6.40 7.45
CA LEU A 57 -0.94 5.08 7.52
C LEU A 57 0.21 5.10 8.53
N PRO A 58 0.36 4.06 9.38
CA PRO A 58 1.44 3.96 10.36
C PRO A 58 2.75 3.50 9.69
N ILE A 59 3.24 4.25 8.69
CA ILE A 59 4.35 3.84 7.81
C ILE A 59 5.62 3.45 8.56
N LYS A 60 5.92 4.12 9.69
CA LYS A 60 7.08 3.80 10.52
C LYS A 60 6.93 2.44 11.19
N ALA A 61 5.74 2.14 11.71
CA ALA A 61 5.47 0.83 12.33
C ALA A 61 5.48 -0.30 11.29
N MET A 62 5.03 -0.03 10.06
CA MET A 62 5.13 -1.00 8.95
C MET A 62 6.58 -1.31 8.61
N VAL A 63 7.46 -0.30 8.52
CA VAL A 63 8.90 -0.49 8.27
C VAL A 63 9.55 -1.32 9.36
N GLU A 64 9.29 -1.02 10.64
CA GLU A 64 9.85 -1.80 11.74
C GLU A 64 9.35 -3.25 11.73
N ALA A 65 8.06 -3.50 11.48
CA ALA A 65 7.53 -4.85 11.35
C ALA A 65 8.18 -5.66 10.22
N ILE A 66 8.48 -5.01 9.08
CA ILE A 66 9.19 -5.66 7.95
C ILE A 66 10.64 -6.01 8.35
N LYS A 67 11.32 -5.11 9.06
CA LYS A 67 12.69 -5.37 9.58
C LYS A 67 12.71 -6.50 10.61
N GLU A 68 11.73 -6.55 11.51
CA GLU A 68 11.57 -7.62 12.50
C GLU A 68 11.34 -8.99 11.84
N ALA A 69 10.69 -9.01 10.66
CA ALA A 69 10.57 -10.20 9.82
C ALA A 69 11.87 -10.55 9.06
N GLY A 70 12.96 -9.82 9.26
CA GLY A 70 14.26 -10.06 8.63
C GLY A 70 14.40 -9.51 7.21
N LEU A 71 13.47 -8.66 6.76
CA LEU A 71 13.47 -8.10 5.41
C LEU A 71 13.94 -6.63 5.41
N PRO A 72 14.75 -6.21 4.42
CA PRO A 72 15.20 -4.83 4.33
C PRO A 72 14.04 -3.90 3.98
N SER A 73 13.90 -2.79 4.71
CA SER A 73 12.90 -1.76 4.41
C SER A 73 13.32 -0.38 4.94
N SER A 74 12.80 0.66 4.30
CA SER A 74 13.02 2.07 4.67
C SER A 74 11.82 2.93 4.27
N VAL A 75 11.68 4.09 4.91
CA VAL A 75 10.71 5.09 4.47
C VAL A 75 11.25 5.80 3.23
N SER A 76 10.48 5.82 2.15
CA SER A 76 10.75 6.68 0.99
C SER A 76 9.98 7.99 1.10
N ASN A 77 10.67 9.11 0.89
CA ASN A 77 10.08 10.45 0.83
C ASN A 77 9.86 10.95 -0.61
N THR A 78 10.12 10.10 -1.61
CA THR A 78 9.83 10.40 -3.03
C THR A 78 9.22 9.19 -3.71
N THR A 79 8.13 9.40 -4.44
CA THR A 79 7.43 8.37 -5.21
C THR A 79 7.71 8.46 -6.71
N GLY A 80 8.71 9.25 -7.12
CA GLY A 80 8.95 9.56 -8.52
C GLY A 80 7.76 10.26 -9.18
N THR A 81 7.74 10.31 -10.51
CA THR A 81 6.69 10.98 -11.30
C THR A 81 5.88 10.00 -12.16
N PHE A 82 5.91 8.71 -11.81
CA PHE A 82 5.29 7.63 -12.58
C PHE A 82 3.88 7.28 -12.08
N VAL A 83 3.22 6.29 -12.72
CA VAL A 83 1.79 5.96 -12.48
C VAL A 83 1.44 5.60 -11.03
N CYS A 84 2.38 4.99 -10.28
CA CYS A 84 2.17 4.62 -8.88
C CYS A 84 1.87 5.85 -8.00
N ASN A 85 2.55 6.96 -8.26
CA ASN A 85 2.33 8.23 -7.58
C ASN A 85 0.94 8.80 -7.87
N HIS A 86 0.45 8.62 -9.11
CA HIS A 86 -0.86 9.09 -9.50
C HIS A 86 -1.99 8.37 -8.75
N ILE A 87 -1.96 7.04 -8.73
CA ILE A 87 -3.00 6.23 -8.09
C ILE A 87 -3.04 6.51 -6.59
N MET A 88 -1.86 6.58 -5.96
CA MET A 88 -1.75 6.93 -4.55
C MET A 88 -2.41 8.29 -4.26
N TYR A 89 -2.16 9.31 -5.08
CA TYR A 89 -2.76 10.63 -4.88
C TYR A 89 -4.28 10.60 -5.08
N GLN A 90 -4.78 9.93 -6.13
CA GLN A 90 -6.22 9.84 -6.40
C GLN A 90 -6.95 9.10 -5.27
N ALA A 91 -6.36 8.01 -4.76
CA ALA A 91 -6.88 7.28 -3.63
C ALA A 91 -6.95 8.16 -2.38
N LEU A 92 -5.84 8.82 -2.02
CA LEU A 92 -5.79 9.69 -0.84
C LEU A 92 -6.72 10.90 -0.97
N LYS A 93 -6.75 11.57 -2.13
CA LYS A 93 -7.69 12.67 -2.41
C LYS A 93 -9.14 12.21 -2.28
N ARG A 94 -9.47 11.01 -2.78
CA ARG A 94 -10.82 10.46 -2.63
C ARG A 94 -11.12 10.14 -1.17
N LEU A 95 -10.16 9.63 -0.41
CA LEU A 95 -10.33 9.37 1.03
C LEU A 95 -10.52 10.65 1.84
N LEU A 96 -9.78 11.72 1.55
CA LEU A 96 -9.93 13.02 2.22
C LEU A 96 -11.26 13.71 1.89
N THR A 97 -11.81 13.46 0.71
CA THR A 97 -13.09 14.06 0.25
C THR A 97 -14.32 13.17 0.48
N SER A 98 -14.12 11.89 0.83
CA SER A 98 -15.20 10.93 1.09
C SER A 98 -15.27 10.61 2.59
N LYS A 99 -16.44 10.19 3.10
CA LYS A 99 -16.57 9.64 4.47
C LYS A 99 -15.94 8.23 4.62
N ILE A 100 -14.94 7.90 3.82
CA ILE A 100 -14.27 6.60 3.82
C ILE A 100 -13.05 6.71 4.72
N LYS A 101 -13.09 6.01 5.86
CA LYS A 101 -12.01 6.02 6.85
C LYS A 101 -10.94 5.01 6.42
N MET A 102 -9.77 5.49 6.02
CA MET A 102 -8.60 4.62 5.80
C MET A 102 -8.07 4.18 7.17
N ILE A 103 -8.39 2.94 7.54
CA ILE A 103 -7.96 2.33 8.80
C ILE A 103 -6.96 1.24 8.45
N CYS A 104 -5.68 1.57 8.48
CA CYS A 104 -4.63 0.57 8.65
C CYS A 104 -4.21 0.64 10.12
N LYS A 105 -4.94 -0.08 10.97
CA LYS A 105 -4.45 -0.39 12.31
C LYS A 105 -3.66 -1.69 12.20
N LEU A 106 -2.36 -1.61 12.41
CA LEU A 106 -1.61 -2.81 12.77
C LEU A 106 -2.27 -3.38 14.05
N PRO A 107 -2.43 -4.71 14.17
CA PRO A 107 -2.71 -5.32 15.46
C PRO A 107 -1.69 -4.79 16.46
N GLU A 108 -2.07 -4.59 17.73
CA GLU A 108 -1.12 -4.30 18.80
C GLU A 108 -0.19 -5.52 18.99
N ALA A 109 0.78 -5.67 18.08
CA ALA A 109 1.93 -6.52 18.27
C ALA A 109 2.62 -6.00 19.52
N GLN A 110 2.76 -6.90 20.48
CA GLN A 110 3.25 -6.65 21.82
C GLN A 110 4.44 -5.68 21.79
N ARG A 111 4.25 -4.47 22.33
CA ARG A 111 5.35 -3.56 22.68
C ARG A 111 6.26 -4.28 23.67
N THR A 112 7.23 -5.05 23.19
CA THR A 112 8.36 -5.46 24.01
C THR A 112 9.19 -4.22 24.27
N LYS A 113 9.02 -3.67 25.48
CA LYS A 113 9.86 -2.64 26.06
C LYS A 113 11.34 -3.00 25.87
N ARG A 114 12.09 -2.13 25.20
CA ARG A 114 13.46 -1.78 25.56
C ARG A 114 13.65 -0.29 25.39
#